data_AF-A0A9Q3J874-F1
#
_entry.id   AF-A0A9Q3J874-F1
#
_cell.length_a   1.000
_cell.length_b   1.000
_cell.length_c   1.000
_cell.angle_alpha   90.00
_cell.angle_beta   90.00
_cell.angle_gamma   90.00
#
_symmetry.space_group_name_H-M   'P 1'
#
loop_
_entity.id
_entity.type
_entity.pdbx_description
1 polymer ?
#
loop_
_entity_poly.entity_id
_entity_poly.type
_entity_poly.pdbx_seq_one_letter_code
_entity_poly.pdbx_strand_id
1 'polypeptide(L)'
;MVERGHKKLKDELVKMCGESGGKWKEYVPLVTLADRISTERTIGFSPFEPQFGQLPVLLIDIETKTFVAVEWHKISTTEELLEARAKQSEGKEEMRGEASEKLKKNKGGLNEILG
;
A
#
# COMPACT_ATOMS: atom_id res chain seq x y z
N MET A 1 7.93 21.27 -11.41
CA MET A 1 7.98 19.81 -11.14
C MET A 1 6.68 19.38 -10.46
N VAL A 2 5.53 19.66 -11.10
CA VAL A 2 4.19 19.41 -10.56
C VAL A 2 3.47 18.43 -11.50
N GLU A 3 3.49 18.73 -12.80
CA GLU A 3 2.94 17.87 -13.85
C GLU A 3 3.45 16.42 -13.83
N ARG A 4 4.74 16.20 -13.58
CA ARG A 4 5.32 14.84 -13.51
C ARG A 4 4.83 14.06 -12.29
N GLY A 5 4.66 14.71 -11.14
CA GLY A 5 4.13 14.07 -9.93
C GLY A 5 2.63 13.82 -10.03
N HIS A 6 1.89 14.68 -10.72
CA HIS A 6 0.46 14.49 -10.95
C HIS A 6 0.15 13.36 -11.93
N LYS A 7 1.08 13.01 -12.83
CA LYS A 7 0.89 11.90 -13.76
C LYS A 7 0.64 10.57 -13.02
N LYS A 8 1.51 10.20 -12.09
CA LYS A 8 1.36 8.97 -11.27
C LYS A 8 0.04 8.94 -10.49
N LEU A 9 -0.35 10.08 -9.90
CA LEU A 9 -1.61 10.21 -9.15
C LEU A 9 -2.82 10.03 -10.07
N LYS A 10 -2.79 10.61 -11.26
CA LYS A 10 -3.87 10.49 -12.25
C LYS A 10 -3.98 9.05 -12.77
N ASP A 11 -2.86 8.44 -13.12
CA ASP A 11 -2.82 7.08 -13.65
C ASP A 11 -3.38 6.08 -12.63
N GLU A 12 -2.98 6.22 -11.36
CA GLU A 12 -3.51 5.40 -10.26
C GLU A 12 -4.99 5.66 -9.98
N LEU A 13 -5.41 6.94 -9.99
CA LEU A 13 -6.82 7.27 -9.77
C LEU A 13 -7.72 6.69 -10.87
N VAL A 14 -7.28 6.75 -12.13
CA VAL A 14 -8.01 6.13 -13.25
C VAL A 14 -8.13 4.62 -13.05
N LYS A 15 -7.04 3.97 -12.61
CA LYS A 15 -7.03 2.53 -12.32
C LYS A 15 -8.02 2.16 -11.21
N MET A 16 -8.03 2.90 -10.11
CA MET A 16 -8.95 2.67 -8.98
C MET A 16 -10.41 2.95 -9.32
N CYS A 17 -10.70 3.91 -10.20
CA CYS A 17 -12.07 4.21 -10.64
C CYS A 17 -12.63 3.19 -11.66
N GLY A 18 -11.76 2.37 -12.25
CA GLY A 18 -12.10 1.41 -13.29
C GLY A 18 -12.76 2.04 -14.52
N GLU A 19 -13.49 1.25 -15.30
CA GLU A 19 -14.12 1.68 -16.56
C GLU A 19 -15.24 2.72 -16.37
N SER A 20 -15.83 2.79 -15.18
CA SER A 20 -16.97 3.68 -14.92
C SER A 20 -16.59 5.14 -14.70
N GLY A 21 -15.33 5.43 -14.32
CA GLY A 21 -14.89 6.75 -13.88
C GLY A 21 -15.61 7.30 -12.63
N GLY A 22 -16.49 6.50 -12.03
CA GLY A 22 -17.29 6.86 -10.86
C GLY A 22 -16.46 6.79 -9.57
N LYS A 23 -16.98 7.41 -8.51
CA LYS A 23 -16.40 7.39 -7.15
C LYS A 23 -14.97 7.96 -7.01
N TRP A 24 -14.45 8.66 -8.03
CA TRP A 24 -13.12 9.28 -7.95
C TRP A 24 -12.93 10.16 -6.71
N LYS A 25 -14.00 10.81 -6.22
CA LYS A 25 -13.98 11.62 -5.00
C LYS A 25 -13.65 10.80 -3.74
N GLU A 26 -14.06 9.54 -3.72
CA GLU A 26 -13.79 8.59 -2.63
C GLU A 26 -12.34 8.08 -2.69
N TYR A 27 -11.80 7.88 -3.90
CA TYR A 27 -10.44 7.37 -4.10
C TYR A 27 -9.34 8.42 -4.03
N VAL A 28 -9.63 9.70 -4.34
CA VAL A 28 -8.62 10.78 -4.29
C VAL A 28 -7.90 10.86 -2.94
N PRO A 29 -8.59 10.86 -1.78
CA PRO A 29 -7.91 10.84 -0.48
C PRO A 29 -6.99 9.62 -0.30
N LEU A 30 -7.42 8.44 -0.77
CA LEU A 30 -6.66 7.18 -0.63
C LEU A 30 -5.40 7.19 -1.49
N VAL A 31 -5.52 7.57 -2.76
CA VAL A 31 -4.38 7.65 -3.70
C VAL A 31 -3.38 8.72 -3.26
N THR A 32 -3.87 9.87 -2.78
CA THR A 32 -2.98 10.95 -2.31
C THR A 32 -2.25 10.55 -1.03
N LEU A 33 -2.90 9.81 -0.13
CA LEU A 33 -2.27 9.26 1.06
C LEU A 33 -1.19 8.24 0.65
N ALA A 34 -1.54 7.29 -0.22
CA ALA A 34 -0.62 6.27 -0.73
C ALA A 34 0.65 6.90 -1.34
N ASP A 35 0.50 7.97 -2.13
CA ASP A 35 1.65 8.68 -2.72
C ASP A 35 2.59 9.31 -1.70
N ARG A 36 2.05 9.84 -0.61
CA ARG A 36 2.85 10.49 0.43
C ARG A 36 3.63 9.50 1.28
N ILE A 37 3.08 8.31 1.51
CA ILE A 37 3.66 7.30 2.41
C ILE A 37 4.48 6.23 1.66
N SER A 38 4.40 6.20 0.34
CA SER A 38 5.14 5.25 -0.48
C SER A 38 6.55 5.77 -0.77
N THR A 39 7.52 4.87 -0.72
CA THR A 39 8.92 5.19 -1.02
C THR A 39 9.08 5.59 -2.49
N GLU A 40 9.69 6.75 -2.75
CA GLU A 40 10.05 7.14 -4.11
C GLU A 40 11.41 6.57 -4.52
N ARG A 41 11.48 6.03 -5.75
CA ARG A 41 12.72 5.45 -6.30
C ARG A 41 13.88 6.45 -6.40
N THR A 42 13.57 7.71 -6.67
CA THR A 42 14.58 8.79 -6.88
C THR A 42 15.31 9.19 -5.61
N ILE A 43 14.62 9.16 -4.46
CA ILE A 43 15.15 9.65 -3.18
C ILE A 43 15.33 8.53 -2.15
N GLY A 44 14.76 7.35 -2.38
CA GLY A 44 14.89 6.18 -1.50
C GLY A 44 14.03 6.22 -0.24
N PHE A 45 13.24 7.28 -0.06
CA PHE A 45 12.41 7.55 1.12
C PHE A 45 11.01 7.99 0.67
N SER A 46 10.00 7.84 1.52
CA SER A 46 8.67 8.38 1.23
C SER A 46 8.64 9.90 1.42
N PRO A 47 7.81 10.66 0.68
CA PRO A 47 7.66 12.11 0.89
C PRO A 47 7.28 12.50 2.33
N PHE A 48 6.64 11.59 3.07
CA PHE A 48 6.31 11.75 4.48
C PHE A 48 7.55 11.85 5.38
N GLU A 49 8.59 11.06 5.11
CA GLU A 49 9.78 10.99 5.95
C GLU A 49 10.55 12.31 6.09
N PRO A 50 10.94 13.02 5.01
CA PRO A 50 11.63 14.31 5.15
C PRO A 50 10.73 15.39 5.73
N GLN A 51 9.40 15.25 5.61
CA GLN A 51 8.45 16.22 6.15
C GLN A 51 8.27 16.11 7.67
N PHE A 52 8.33 14.89 8.21
CA PHE A 52 8.02 14.61 9.62
C PHE A 52 9.18 14.01 10.42
N GLY A 53 10.30 13.66 9.78
CA GLY A 53 11.48 13.07 10.41
C GLY A 53 11.28 11.64 10.91
N GLN A 54 10.22 10.94 10.47
CA GLN A 54 9.88 9.59 10.90
C GLN A 54 9.19 8.81 9.76
N LEU A 55 9.21 7.47 9.86
CA LEU A 55 8.48 6.60 8.93
C LEU A 55 6.96 6.79 9.10
N PRO A 56 6.17 6.72 8.02
CA PRO A 56 4.73 6.72 8.11
C PRO A 56 4.26 5.43 8.81
N VAL A 57 3.73 5.56 10.02
CA VAL A 57 3.12 4.44 10.75
C VAL A 57 1.60 4.54 10.60
N LEU A 58 1.01 3.68 9.77
CA LEU A 58 -0.44 3.63 9.66
C LEU A 58 -1.03 2.72 10.75
N LEU A 59 -2.22 3.04 11.26
CA LEU A 59 -2.99 2.17 12.16
C LEU A 59 -3.19 0.76 11.56
N ILE A 60 -3.30 0.67 10.24
CA ILE A 60 -3.38 -0.59 9.52
C ILE A 60 -2.05 -1.37 9.52
N ASP A 61 -0.91 -0.68 9.59
CA ASP A 61 0.41 -1.30 9.73
C ASP A 61 0.67 -1.76 11.18
N ILE A 62 0.11 -1.05 12.18
CA ILE A 62 0.18 -1.43 13.60
C ILE A 62 -0.62 -2.70 13.89
N GLU A 63 -1.77 -2.88 13.24
CA GLU A 63 -2.40 -4.20 13.09
C GLU A 63 -1.54 -5.04 12.13
N THR A 64 -0.40 -5.53 12.64
CA THR A 64 0.73 -6.27 12.01
C THR A 64 0.35 -7.31 10.95
N LYS A 65 -0.92 -7.66 10.90
CA LYS A 65 -1.56 -8.54 9.93
C LYS A 65 -1.55 -7.95 8.52
N THR A 66 -2.05 -6.73 8.28
CA THR A 66 -2.31 -6.30 6.90
C THR A 66 -1.04 -6.07 6.06
N PHE A 67 0.06 -5.66 6.69
CA PHE A 67 1.36 -5.58 6.00
C PHE A 67 1.81 -6.95 5.49
N VAL A 68 1.46 -8.04 6.17
CA VAL A 68 1.78 -9.42 5.74
C VAL A 68 0.83 -9.92 4.65
N ALA A 69 -0.35 -9.30 4.46
CA ALA A 69 -1.24 -9.66 3.36
C ALA A 69 -0.63 -9.33 2.00
N VAL A 70 0.12 -8.24 1.91
CA VAL A 70 0.70 -7.74 0.66
C VAL A 70 2.03 -8.45 0.35
N GLU A 71 2.18 -8.93 -0.88
CA GLU A 71 3.40 -9.57 -1.37
C GLU A 71 4.39 -8.53 -1.90
N TRP A 72 5.00 -7.76 -0.99
CA TRP A 72 5.89 -6.64 -1.33
C TRP A 72 7.03 -7.00 -2.30
N HIS A 73 7.51 -8.24 -2.27
CA HIS A 73 8.56 -8.72 -3.17
C HIS A 73 8.13 -8.86 -4.64
N LYS A 74 6.81 -8.87 -4.92
CA LYS A 74 6.28 -8.93 -6.29
C LYS A 74 6.00 -7.54 -6.88
N ILE A 75 6.05 -6.49 -6.05
CA ILE A 75 5.81 -5.12 -6.49
C ILE A 75 7.09 -4.59 -7.14
N SER A 76 6.98 -4.19 -8.40
CA SER A 76 8.12 -3.81 -9.22
C SER A 76 8.00 -2.39 -9.78
N THR A 77 6.77 -1.88 -9.91
CA THR A 77 6.46 -0.55 -10.42
C THR A 77 5.90 0.37 -9.34
N THR A 78 6.00 1.67 -9.54
CA THR A 78 5.47 2.67 -8.61
C THR A 78 3.94 2.61 -8.58
N GLU A 79 3.33 2.36 -9.74
CA GLU A 79 1.89 2.21 -9.90
C GLU A 79 1.38 1.00 -9.10
N GLU A 80 2.05 -0.16 -9.18
CA GLU A 80 1.70 -1.34 -8.34
C GLU A 80 1.83 -1.05 -6.84
N LEU A 81 2.84 -0.25 -6.44
CA LEU A 81 3.03 0.12 -5.04
C LEU A 81 1.90 1.01 -4.53
N LEU A 82 1.50 2.00 -5.33
CA LEU A 82 0.40 2.91 -5.00
C LEU A 82 -0.92 2.15 -4.92
N GLU A 83 -1.17 1.26 -5.87
CA GLU A 83 -2.36 0.39 -5.88
C GLU A 83 -2.41 -0.47 -4.60
N ALA A 84 -1.31 -1.14 -4.25
CA ALA A 84 -1.25 -1.99 -3.06
C ALA A 84 -1.51 -1.18 -1.78
N ARG A 85 -0.97 0.04 -1.67
CA ARG A 85 -1.19 0.94 -0.53
C ARG A 85 -2.60 1.53 -0.49
N ALA A 86 -3.18 1.85 -1.64
CA ALA A 86 -4.56 2.32 -1.76
C ALA A 86 -5.54 1.21 -1.35
N LYS A 87 -5.35 -0.01 -1.87
CA LYS A 87 -6.11 -1.20 -1.47
C LYS A 87 -5.95 -1.54 0.00
N GLN A 88 -4.75 -1.40 0.56
CA GLN A 88 -4.53 -1.56 2.00
C GLN A 88 -5.42 -0.58 2.77
N SER A 89 -5.51 0.67 2.32
CA SER A 89 -6.32 1.69 2.98
C SER A 89 -7.84 1.49 2.81
N GLU A 90 -8.27 0.89 1.70
CA GLU A 90 -9.68 0.56 1.41
C GLU A 90 -10.16 -0.71 2.14
N GLY A 91 -9.38 -1.79 2.07
CA GLY A 91 -9.75 -3.14 2.46
C GLY A 91 -9.53 -3.50 3.93
N LYS A 92 -9.70 -2.54 4.86
CA LYS A 92 -9.35 -2.70 6.29
C LYS A 92 -9.90 -4.00 6.91
N GLU A 93 -11.06 -4.51 6.54
CA GLU A 93 -11.62 -5.78 7.06
C GLU A 93 -11.16 -7.02 6.27
N GLU A 94 -11.18 -7.00 4.94
CA GLU A 94 -10.88 -8.15 4.08
C GLU A 94 -9.39 -8.54 4.15
N MET A 95 -8.49 -7.55 4.12
CA MET A 95 -7.05 -7.80 4.26
C MET A 95 -6.67 -8.38 5.63
N ARG A 96 -7.47 -8.16 6.68
CA ARG A 96 -7.21 -8.77 8.00
C ARG A 96 -7.42 -10.28 7.98
N GLY A 97 -8.38 -10.76 7.17
CA GLY A 97 -8.65 -12.19 6.97
C GLY A 97 -7.47 -12.87 6.27
N GLU A 98 -7.13 -12.38 5.08
CA GLU A 98 -6.02 -12.91 4.26
C GLU A 98 -4.68 -12.88 5.00
N ALA A 99 -4.40 -11.79 5.68
CA ALA A 99 -3.24 -11.67 6.56
C ALA A 99 -3.20 -12.74 7.65
N SER A 100 -4.35 -12.96 8.31
CA SER A 100 -4.47 -13.94 9.38
C SER A 100 -4.24 -15.36 8.87
N GLU A 101 -4.70 -15.68 7.65
CA GLU A 101 -4.43 -16.96 7.00
C GLU A 101 -2.97 -17.13 6.60
N LYS A 102 -2.36 -16.11 5.98
CA LYS A 102 -0.94 -16.12 5.62
C LYS A 102 -0.06 -16.29 6.86
N LEU A 103 -0.38 -15.60 7.96
CA LEU A 103 0.32 -15.76 9.25
C LEU A 103 0.16 -17.17 9.83
N LYS A 104 -1.03 -17.79 9.73
CA LYS A 104 -1.23 -19.19 10.16
C LYS A 104 -0.38 -20.16 9.33
N LYS A 105 -0.35 -20.00 8.01
CA LYS A 105 0.48 -20.82 7.11
C LYS A 105 1.97 -20.67 7.42
N ASN A 106 2.43 -19.44 7.63
CA ASN A 106 3.85 -19.17 7.90
C ASN A 106 4.29 -19.66 9.30
N LYS A 107 3.40 -19.64 10.30
CA LYS A 107 3.64 -20.26 11.61
C LYS A 107 3.68 -21.79 11.57
N GLY A 108 2.96 -22.43 10.64
CA GLY A 108 3.00 -23.88 10.43
C GLY A 108 4.36 -24.36 9.90
N GLY A 109 4.96 -23.64 8.96
CA GLY A 109 6.27 -24.00 8.39
C GLY A 109 7.44 -23.84 9.35
N LEU A 110 7.36 -22.94 10.34
CA LEU A 110 8.38 -22.79 11.38
C LEU A 110 8.42 -23.98 12.35
N ASN A 111 7.29 -24.69 12.55
CA ASN A 111 7.23 -25.87 13.40
C ASN A 111 7.72 -27.16 12.70
N GLU A 112 7.75 -27.20 11.37
CA GLU A 112 8.34 -28.33 10.60
C GLU A 112 9.87 -28.23 10.45
N ILE A 113 10.44 -27.03 10.54
CA ILE A 113 11.89 -26.81 10.39
C ILE A 113 12.63 -26.97 11.74
N LEU A 114 11.90 -26.85 12.87
CA LEU A 114 12.43 -26.99 14.23
C LEU A 114 11.97 -28.28 14.93
N GLY A 115 11.33 -29.20 14.19
CA GLY A 115 10.94 -30.53 14.65
C GLY A 115 11.94 -31.61 14.26
#